data_AF-A0A973GC75-F1
#
_entry.id   AF-A0A973GC75-F1
#
_cell.length_a   1.000
_cell.length_b   1.000
_cell.length_c   1.000
_cell.angle_alpha   90.00
_cell.angle_beta   90.00
_cell.angle_gamma   90.00
#
_symmetry.space_group_name_H-M   'P 1'
#
loop_
_entity.id
_entity.type
_entity.pdbx_description
1 polymer ?
#
loop_
_entity_poly.entity_id
_entity_poly.type
_entity_poly.pdbx_seq_one_letter_code
_entity_poly.pdbx_strand_id
1 'polypeptide(L)'
;RAAMKPISTVPRALATIDVATGDEARALHQRSDVCAVPPAAVVAEAMVALVLADAVLEKFGGDSVAEVARNHAAYLDAIPPLQR
;
A
#
# COMPACT_ATOMS: atom_id res chain seq x y z
N ARG A 1 -0.81 5.51 8.16
CA ARG A 1 0.45 4.95 8.71
C ARG A 1 0.38 3.43 8.58
N ALA A 2 1.52 2.76 8.41
CA ALA A 2 1.60 1.31 8.26
C ALA A 2 2.72 0.75 9.13
N ALA A 3 2.59 -0.51 9.55
CA ALA A 3 3.64 -1.25 10.24
C ALA A 3 4.12 -2.38 9.32
N MET A 4 5.42 -2.43 9.06
CA MET A 4 6.05 -3.46 8.22
C MET A 4 6.94 -4.33 9.10
N LYS A 5 6.68 -5.64 9.13
CA LYS A 5 7.62 -6.60 9.74
C LYS A 5 8.92 -6.66 8.91
N PRO A 6 10.07 -7.02 9.51
CA PRO A 6 11.25 -7.36 8.72
C PRO A 6 10.91 -8.43 7.67
N ILE A 7 11.16 -8.11 6.40
CA ILE A 7 10.76 -8.97 5.28
C ILE A 7 11.83 -9.99 4.91
N SER A 8 13.10 -9.65 5.11
CA SER A 8 14.23 -10.53 4.83
C SER A 8 14.42 -11.53 5.97
N THR A 9 14.44 -12.82 5.63
CA THR A 9 14.79 -13.91 6.56
C THR A 9 16.21 -13.69 7.08
N VAL A 10 16.39 -13.73 8.40
CA VAL A 10 17.73 -13.63 9.01
C VAL A 10 18.51 -14.92 8.73
N PRO A 11 19.67 -14.86 8.04
CA PRO A 11 20.42 -16.05 7.66
C PRO A 11 20.81 -16.93 8.85
N ARG A 12 20.55 -18.24 8.75
CA ARG A 12 20.88 -19.27 9.76
C ARG A 12 20.20 -19.15 11.13
N ALA A 13 19.36 -18.14 11.35
CA ALA A 13 18.75 -17.91 12.67
C ALA A 13 17.43 -18.66 12.88
N LEU A 14 16.64 -18.89 11.82
CA LEU A 14 15.28 -19.40 11.96
C LEU A 14 15.23 -20.92 11.77
N ALA A 15 14.69 -21.63 12.76
CA ALA A 15 14.36 -23.04 12.67
C ALA A 15 13.13 -23.24 11.78
N THR A 16 13.12 -24.32 11.01
CA THR A 16 11.98 -24.76 10.20
C THR A 16 12.09 -26.28 9.99
N ILE A 17 11.30 -26.86 9.10
CA ILE A 17 11.38 -28.27 8.72
C ILE A 17 11.61 -28.41 7.22
N ASP A 18 12.26 -29.51 6.81
CA ASP A 18 12.22 -29.94 5.42
C ASP A 18 10.85 -30.59 5.16
N VAL A 19 10.07 -30.04 4.23
CA VAL A 19 8.73 -30.54 3.91
C VAL A 19 8.74 -31.89 3.15
N ALA A 20 9.88 -32.29 2.60
CA ALA A 20 10.03 -33.58 1.93
C ALA A 20 10.32 -34.73 2.90
N THR A 21 11.07 -34.47 3.98
CA THR A 21 11.51 -35.50 4.94
C THR A 21 10.84 -35.40 6.31
N GLY A 22 10.40 -34.20 6.71
CA GLY A 22 9.89 -33.91 8.05
C GLY A 22 10.98 -33.58 9.08
N ASP A 23 12.26 -33.63 8.69
CA ASP A 23 13.38 -33.39 9.60
C ASP A 23 13.59 -31.91 9.93
N GLU A 24 14.33 -31.64 11.00
CA GLU A 24 14.74 -30.28 11.37
C GLU A 24 15.61 -29.63 10.30
N ALA A 25 15.32 -28.37 9.97
CA ALA A 25 16.05 -27.59 9.00
C ALA A 25 16.23 -26.12 9.43
N ARG A 26 17.00 -25.36 8.65
CA ARG A 26 17.17 -23.91 8.80
C ARG A 26 16.56 -23.18 7.61
N ALA A 27 15.84 -22.10 7.88
CA ALA A 27 15.21 -21.32 6.81
C ALA A 27 16.28 -20.66 5.92
N LEU A 28 16.09 -20.79 4.60
CA LEU A 28 16.90 -20.09 3.60
C LEU A 28 16.40 -18.65 3.44
N HIS A 29 17.32 -17.72 3.25
CA HIS A 29 16.97 -16.35 2.87
C HIS A 29 16.89 -16.24 1.34
N GLN A 30 15.87 -15.54 0.83
CA GLN A 30 15.67 -15.32 -0.61
C GLN A 30 16.10 -13.91 -1.07
N ARG A 31 16.41 -13.03 -0.10
CA ARG A 31 16.82 -11.65 -0.29
C ARG A 31 17.77 -11.26 0.83
N SER A 32 18.64 -10.28 0.58
CA SER A 32 19.77 -9.93 1.44
C SER A 32 19.75 -8.49 1.99
N ASP A 33 18.74 -7.68 1.63
CA ASP A 33 18.59 -6.34 2.18
C ASP A 33 18.20 -6.37 3.65
N VAL A 34 18.71 -5.40 4.40
CA VAL A 34 18.52 -5.31 5.85
C VAL A 34 17.20 -4.62 6.21
N CYS A 35 16.79 -3.60 5.46
CA CYS A 35 15.57 -2.84 5.71
C CYS A 35 14.88 -2.44 4.40
N ALA A 36 13.59 -2.79 4.30
CA ALA A 36 12.74 -2.48 3.16
C ALA A 36 11.65 -1.45 3.49
N VAL A 37 11.71 -0.78 4.65
CA VAL A 37 10.71 0.22 5.05
C VAL A 37 10.66 1.41 4.07
N PRO A 38 11.78 1.98 3.61
CA PRO A 38 11.73 3.07 2.62
C PRO A 38 11.04 2.70 1.29
N PRO A 39 11.39 1.60 0.58
CA PRO A 39 10.67 1.22 -0.63
C PRO A 39 9.23 0.79 -0.36
N ALA A 40 8.92 0.22 0.81
CA ALA A 40 7.54 -0.08 1.19
C ALA A 40 6.68 1.17 1.39
N ALA A 41 7.26 2.32 1.72
CA ALA A 41 6.52 3.59 1.80
C ALA A 41 5.98 4.01 0.42
N VAL A 42 6.77 3.85 -0.64
CA VAL A 42 6.33 4.13 -2.02
C VAL A 42 5.17 3.21 -2.41
N VAL A 43 5.24 1.93 -2.04
CA VAL A 43 4.12 1.00 -2.24
C VAL A 43 2.88 1.47 -1.47
N ALA A 44 3.04 1.90 -0.21
CA ALA A 44 1.92 2.40 0.58
C ALA A 44 1.30 3.67 -0.02
N GLU A 45 2.10 4.60 -0.55
CA GLU A 45 1.61 5.78 -1.27
C GLU A 45 0.78 5.40 -2.51
N ALA A 46 1.27 4.45 -3.31
CA ALA A 46 0.55 3.95 -4.48
C ALA A 46 -0.79 3.31 -4.10
N MET A 47 -0.81 2.49 -3.04
CA MET A 47 -2.05 1.87 -2.57
C MET A 47 -3.06 2.89 -2.05
N VAL A 48 -2.59 3.94 -1.35
CA VAL A 48 -3.46 5.04 -0.91
C VAL A 48 -3.99 5.83 -2.11
N ALA A 49 -3.15 6.12 -3.11
CA ALA A 49 -3.57 6.83 -4.31
C ALA A 49 -4.66 6.09 -5.08
N LEU A 50 -4.58 4.76 -5.20
CA LEU A 50 -5.62 3.93 -5.81
C LEU A 50 -6.96 4.08 -5.09
N VAL A 51 -6.97 3.87 -3.76
CA VAL A 51 -8.21 3.97 -2.97
C VAL A 51 -8.80 5.38 -2.98
N LEU A 52 -7.95 6.41 -2.94
CA LEU A 52 -8.43 7.80 -3.05
C LEU A 52 -8.98 8.09 -4.45
N ALA A 53 -8.35 7.59 -5.52
CA ALA A 53 -8.86 7.74 -6.88
C ALA A 53 -10.22 7.06 -7.05
N ASP A 54 -10.38 5.85 -6.53
CA ASP A 54 -11.68 5.15 -6.54
C ASP A 54 -12.75 5.94 -5.80
N ALA A 55 -12.45 6.44 -4.60
CA ALA A 55 -13.39 7.26 -3.83
C ALA A 55 -13.73 8.60 -4.53
N VAL A 56 -12.77 9.20 -5.23
CA VAL A 56 -12.98 10.41 -6.05
C VAL A 56 -13.92 10.10 -7.21
N LEU A 57 -13.71 9.00 -7.94
CA LEU A 57 -14.56 8.61 -9.05
C LEU A 57 -15.95 8.19 -8.59
N GLU A 58 -16.07 7.49 -7.46
CA GLU A 58 -17.36 7.14 -6.86
C GLU A 58 -18.16 8.38 -6.46
N LYS A 59 -17.49 9.37 -5.83
CA LYS A 59 -18.15 10.60 -5.36
C LYS A 59 -18.51 11.57 -6.48
N PHE A 60 -17.61 11.77 -7.44
CA PHE A 60 -17.74 12.84 -8.44
C PHE A 60 -18.15 12.34 -9.82
N GLY A 61 -18.01 11.05 -10.10
CA GLY A 61 -18.31 10.45 -11.40
C GLY A 61 -17.51 11.07 -12.56
N GLY A 62 -17.97 10.82 -13.78
CA GLY A 62 -17.42 11.38 -15.02
C GLY A 62 -16.51 10.42 -15.77
N ASP A 63 -16.54 10.51 -17.10
CA ASP A 63 -15.84 9.59 -18.02
C ASP A 63 -14.54 10.19 -18.56
N SER A 64 -14.21 11.42 -18.16
CA SER A 64 -12.96 12.10 -18.51
C SER A 64 -12.41 12.90 -17.33
N VAL A 65 -11.09 13.04 -17.24
CA VAL A 65 -10.44 13.81 -16.16
C VAL A 65 -10.99 15.24 -16.06
N ALA A 66 -11.28 15.87 -17.20
CA ALA A 66 -11.85 17.21 -17.23
C ALA A 66 -13.27 17.27 -16.64
N GLU A 67 -14.08 16.22 -16.81
CA GLU A 67 -15.41 16.13 -16.22
C GLU A 67 -15.37 15.91 -14.71
N VAL A 68 -14.56 14.94 -14.25
CA VAL A 68 -14.31 14.70 -12.83
C VAL A 68 -13.88 16.01 -12.14
N ALA A 69 -12.96 16.75 -12.76
CA ALA A 69 -12.46 18.01 -12.22
C ALA A 69 -13.53 19.10 -12.11
N ARG A 70 -14.42 19.23 -13.11
CA ARG A 70 -15.56 20.17 -13.06
C ARG A 70 -16.53 19.80 -11.95
N ASN A 71 -16.87 18.53 -11.80
CA ASN A 71 -17.79 18.04 -10.76
C ASN A 71 -17.22 18.26 -9.36
N HIS A 72 -15.93 17.98 -9.17
CA HIS A 72 -15.21 18.26 -7.93
C HIS A 72 -15.19 19.77 -7.58
N ALA A 73 -14.91 20.64 -8.54
CA ALA A 73 -14.92 22.09 -8.32
C ALA A 73 -16.31 22.60 -7.92
N ALA A 74 -17.36 22.18 -8.64
CA ALA A 74 -18.74 22.54 -8.31
C ALA A 74 -19.15 22.07 -6.90
N TYR A 75 -18.71 20.89 -6.49
CA TYR A 75 -18.90 20.41 -5.11
C TYR A 75 -18.25 21.35 -4.09
N LEU A 76 -17.00 21.76 -4.30
CA LEU A 76 -16.29 22.68 -3.40
C LEU A 76 -16.96 24.05 -3.31
N ASP A 77 -17.42 24.60 -4.44
CA ASP A 77 -18.13 25.89 -4.48
C ASP A 77 -19.43 25.85 -3.68
N ALA A 78 -20.12 24.70 -3.70
CA ALA A 78 -21.36 24.48 -2.96
C ALA A 78 -21.15 24.26 -1.45
N ILE A 79 -19.92 24.04 -0.95
CA ILE A 79 -19.66 23.88 0.48
C ILE A 79 -19.92 25.24 1.17
N PRO A 80 -20.86 25.29 2.15
CA PRO A 80 -21.14 26.51 2.89
C PRO A 80 -19.88 27.06 3.59
N PRO A 81 -19.70 28.38 3.68
CA PRO A 81 -18.51 28.98 4.31
C PRO A 81 -18.25 28.53 5.75
N LEU A 82 -19.29 28.10 6.48
CA LEU A 82 -19.20 27.59 7.85
C LEU A 82 -18.64 26.16 7.95
N GLN A 83 -18.51 25.46 6.82
CA GLN A 83 -18.07 24.06 6.71
C GLN A 83 -16.80 23.88 5.86
N ARG A 84 -16.18 24.99 5.43
CA ARG A 84 -14.83 24.99 4.84
C ARG A 84 -13.79 25.10 5.95
#